data_AF-A0A7Z9C346-F1
#
_entry.id   AF-A0A7Z9C346-F1
#
_cell.length_a   1.000
_cell.length_b   1.000
_cell.length_c   1.000
_cell.angle_alpha   90.00
_cell.angle_beta   90.00
_cell.angle_gamma   90.00
#
_symmetry.space_group_name_H-M   'P 1'
#
loop_
_entity.id
_entity.type
_entity.pdbx_description
1 polymer ?
#
loop_
_entity_poly.entity_id
_entity_poly.type
_entity_poly.pdbx_seq_one_letter_code
_entity_poly.pdbx_strand_id
1 'polypeptide(L)' 'MHYQADFGLAIWDGKSPGTKRNIKQLGKRCRVVLIN' A
#
# COMPACT_ATOMS: atom_id res chain seq x y z
N MET A 1 -9.71 15.21 11.26
CA MET A 1 -9.97 14.62 9.93
C MET A 1 -8.67 13.94 9.49
N HIS A 2 -8.63 12.61 9.40
CA HIS A 2 -7.47 11.93 8.82
C HIS A 2 -7.56 12.04 7.31
N TYR A 3 -6.61 12.76 6.70
CA TYR A 3 -6.48 12.84 5.25
C TYR A 3 -6.04 11.47 4.74
N GLN A 4 -6.94 10.72 4.09
CA GLN A 4 -6.58 9.50 3.39
C GLN A 4 -6.18 9.88 1.97
N ALA A 5 -5.05 9.36 1.50
CA ALA A 5 -4.61 9.59 0.13
C ALA A 5 -5.57 8.92 -0.86
N ASP A 6 -5.96 9.63 -1.92
CA ASP A 6 -6.83 9.09 -2.96
C ASP A 6 -6.14 7.99 -3.78
N PHE A 7 -4.82 8.08 -3.92
CA PHE A 7 -3.96 7.13 -4.63
C PHE A 7 -2.67 6.89 -3.84
N GLY A 8 -2.11 5.69 -3.95
CA GLY A 8 -0.88 5.31 -3.24
C GLY A 8 0.12 4.57 -4.13
N LEU A 9 1.40 4.79 -3.86
CA LEU A 9 2.50 3.96 -4.36
C LEU A 9 3.12 3.24 -3.16
N ALA A 10 3.09 1.91 -3.17
CA ALA A 10 3.71 1.10 -2.13
C ALA A 10 4.96 0.42 -2.69
N ILE A 11 6.12 0.73 -2.10
CA ILE A 11 7.35 -0.04 -2.29
C ILE A 11 7.37 -1.08 -1.17
N TRP A 12 7.31 -2.36 -1.52
CA TRP A 12 7.08 -3.42 -0.53
C TRP A 12 7.99 -4.63 -0.76
N ASP A 13 8.55 -5.13 0.34
CA ASP A 13 9.43 -6.30 0.42
C ASP A 13 8.68 -7.65 0.41
N GLY A 14 7.34 -7.62 0.32
CA GLY A 14 6.49 -8.82 0.39
C GLY A 14 6.34 -9.43 1.79
N LYS A 15 7.08 -8.96 2.80
CA LYS A 15 7.15 -9.57 4.13
C LYS A 15 6.35 -8.81 5.17
N SER A 16 6.30 -7.49 5.07
CA SER A 16 5.65 -6.63 6.07
C SER A 16 4.11 -6.74 6.09
N PRO A 17 3.49 -7.32 7.15
CA PRO A 17 2.04 -7.55 7.19
C PRO A 17 1.22 -6.27 7.33
N GLY A 18 1.75 -5.23 7.97
CA GLY A 18 1.11 -3.91 8.10
C GLY A 18 0.98 -3.23 6.74
N THR A 19 2.06 -3.23 5.95
CA THR A 19 2.07 -2.72 4.58
C THR A 19 1.06 -3.44 3.70
N LYS A 20 0.96 -4.77 3.81
CA LYS A 20 -0.07 -5.57 3.13
C LYS A 20 -1.50 -5.13 3.49
N ARG A 21 -1.78 -4.80 4.75
CA ARG A 21 -3.11 -4.29 5.16
C ARG A 21 -3.40 -2.92 4.55
N ASN A 22 -2.43 -2.02 4.57
CA ASN A 22 -2.60 -0.67 4.01
C ASN A 22 -2.82 -0.72 2.49
N ILE A 23 -2.05 -1.53 1.77
CA ILE A 23 -2.25 -1.78 0.33
C ILE A 23 -3.66 -2.31 0.07
N LYS A 24 -4.13 -3.28 0.88
CA LYS A 24 -5.48 -3.84 0.75
C LYS A 24 -6.58 -2.80 1.00
N GLN A 25 -6.39 -1.90 1.97
CA GLN A 25 -7.36 -0.83 2.25
C GLN A 25 -7.46 0.18 1.10
N LEU A 26 -6.34 0.51 0.45
CA LEU A 26 -6.33 1.35 -0.76
C LEU A 26 -6.86 0.62 -2.01
N GLY A 27 -6.77 -0.71 -2.04
CA GLY A 27 -7.30 -1.56 -3.11
C GLY A 27 -6.72 -1.20 -4.47
N LYS A 28 -7.59 -1.01 -5.48
CA LYS A 28 -7.19 -0.67 -6.86
C LYS A 28 -6.51 0.71 -6.99
N ARG A 29 -6.55 1.54 -5.94
CA ARG A 29 -5.93 2.86 -5.92
C ARG A 29 -4.45 2.83 -5.50
N CYS A 30 -3.93 1.64 -5.18
CA CYS A 30 -2.52 1.45 -4.84
C CYS A 30 -1.77 0.71 -5.95
N ARG A 31 -0.68 1.29 -6.44
CA ARG A 31 0.32 0.56 -7.24
C ARG A 31 1.39 0.02 -6.30
N VAL A 32 1.74 -1.25 -6.46
CA VAL A 32 2.74 -1.92 -5.62
C VAL A 32 3.96 -2.24 -6.47
N VAL A 33 5.13 -1.79 -6.03
CA VAL A 33 6.43 -2.18 -6.57
C VAL A 33 7.06 -3.14 -5.57
N LEU A 34 7.26 -4.38 -6.00
CA LEU A 34 7.93 -5.38 -5.18
C LEU A 34 9.44 -5.20 -5.31
N ILE A 35 10.12 -5.11 -4.17
CA ILE A 35 11.58 -5.13 -4.09
C ILE A 35 11.99 -6.44 -3.43
N ASN A 36 12.83 -7.21 -4.12
CA ASN A 36 13.34 -8.50 -3.67
C ASN A 36 14.66 -8.33 -2.93
#